data_AF-A0A5E4GMZ9-F1
#
_entry.id   AF-A0A5E4GMZ9-F1
#
_cell.length_a   1.000
_cell.length_b   1.000
_cell.length_c   1.000
_cell.angle_alpha   90.00
_cell.angle_beta   90.00
_cell.angle_gamma   90.00
#
_symmetry.space_group_name_H-M   'P 1'
#
loop_
_entity.id
_entity.type
_entity.pdbx_description
1 polymer ?
#
loop_
_entity_poly.entity_id
_entity_poly.type
_entity_poly.pdbx_seq_one_letter_code
_entity_poly.pdbx_strand_id
1 'polypeptide(L)'
;MASSSEQEFVAQYRAKLNRFPRSQTFWDAKVAFRVGEKLGLRLRDIGVTGVEIDVGEELSRPVHHRIRLLPLFDSVKRAGVVVNGADELGIGPPS
;
A
#
# COMPACT_ATOMS: atom_id res chain seq x y z
N MET A 1 -3.18 6.20 -11.76
CA MET A 1 -2.08 5.31 -11.33
C MET A 1 -1.38 5.93 -10.13
N ALA A 2 -0.89 5.18 -9.15
CA ALA A 2 0.00 5.65 -8.08
C ALA A 2 1.09 4.59 -7.87
N SER A 3 2.36 4.98 -7.84
CA SER A 3 3.48 4.01 -7.76
C SER A 3 4.63 4.50 -6.89
N SER A 4 5.31 3.55 -6.26
CA SER A 4 6.55 3.79 -5.52
C SER A 4 7.70 4.26 -6.43
N SER A 5 7.58 4.15 -7.76
CA SER A 5 8.57 4.63 -8.72
C SER A 5 8.42 6.11 -9.10
N GLU A 6 7.44 6.84 -8.54
CA GLU A 6 7.26 8.27 -8.81
C GLU A 6 8.36 9.13 -8.16
N GLN A 7 8.70 10.28 -8.75
CA GLN A 7 9.89 11.09 -8.38
C GLN A 7 10.00 11.42 -6.88
N GLU A 8 8.86 11.66 -6.21
CA GLU A 8 8.80 11.96 -4.78
C GLU A 8 9.22 10.78 -3.86
N PHE A 9 9.19 9.56 -4.39
CA PHE A 9 9.63 8.35 -3.71
C PHE A 9 11.06 7.97 -4.10
N VAL A 10 11.49 8.34 -5.32
CA VAL A 10 12.86 8.11 -5.82
C VAL A 10 13.91 8.84 -4.99
N ALA A 11 13.62 10.05 -4.49
CA ALA A 11 14.54 10.77 -3.61
C ALA A 11 14.77 10.02 -2.28
N GLN A 12 13.69 9.48 -1.69
CA GLN A 12 13.76 8.69 -0.45
C GLN A 12 14.44 7.33 -0.68
N TYR A 13 14.24 6.73 -1.85
CA TYR A 13 14.93 5.52 -2.31
C TYR A 13 16.45 5.71 -2.36
N ARG A 14 16.92 6.75 -3.06
CA ARG A 14 18.36 7.06 -3.19
C ARG A 14 19.01 7.29 -1.82
N ALA A 15 18.32 8.02 -0.93
CA ALA A 15 18.82 8.25 0.43
C ALA A 15 18.96 6.96 1.26
N LYS A 16 18.00 6.02 1.15
CA LYS A 16 18.06 4.73 1.84
C LYS A 16 19.14 3.80 1.28
N LEU A 17 19.31 3.75 -0.03
CA LEU A 17 20.37 2.97 -0.68
C LEU A 17 21.76 3.41 -0.24
N ASN A 18 22.00 4.73 -0.18
CA ASN A 18 23.28 5.29 0.25
C ASN A 18 23.61 4.98 1.71
N ARG A 19 22.59 4.79 2.56
CA ARG A 19 22.75 4.54 4.00
C ARG A 19 22.80 3.04 4.35
N PHE A 20 22.07 2.19 3.63
CA PHE A 20 21.98 0.75 3.87
C PHE A 20 22.10 -0.02 2.55
N PRO A 21 23.31 -0.22 2.03
CA PRO A 21 23.54 -0.77 0.69
C PRO A 21 23.04 -2.22 0.51
N ARG A 22 22.68 -2.93 1.59
CA ARG A 22 22.16 -4.31 1.55
C ARG A 22 20.64 -4.44 1.74
N SER A 23 19.92 -3.35 2.05
CA SER A 23 18.46 -3.38 2.16
C SER A 23 17.83 -3.08 0.81
N GLN A 24 17.55 -4.12 0.03
CA GLN A 24 16.90 -3.99 -1.29
C GLN A 24 15.38 -3.82 -1.20
N THR A 25 14.79 -3.94 -0.01
CA THR A 25 13.34 -3.89 0.16
C THR A 25 12.87 -2.44 0.32
N PHE A 26 12.55 -1.82 -0.80
CA PHE A 26 12.04 -0.45 -0.86
C PHE A 26 10.60 -0.32 -0.33
N TRP A 27 9.82 -1.39 -0.44
CA TRP A 27 8.43 -1.45 -0.01
C TRP A 27 8.34 -1.67 1.51
N ASP A 28 8.21 -0.58 2.26
CA ASP A 28 7.91 -0.58 3.69
C ASP A 28 6.53 0.03 3.99
N ALA A 29 6.11 -0.04 5.25
CA ALA A 29 4.81 0.48 5.67
C ALA A 29 4.61 1.97 5.36
N LYS A 30 5.68 2.78 5.42
CA LYS A 30 5.61 4.22 5.15
C LYS A 30 5.42 4.50 3.66
N VAL A 31 6.14 3.78 2.80
CA VAL A 31 5.97 3.89 1.34
C VAL A 31 4.59 3.40 0.94
N ALA A 32 4.14 2.26 1.45
CA ALA A 32 2.81 1.72 1.21
C ALA A 32 1.71 2.74 1.61
N PHE A 33 1.83 3.35 2.80
CA PHE A 33 0.90 4.37 3.28
C PHE A 33 0.83 5.57 2.33
N ARG A 34 1.98 6.16 1.97
CA ARG A 34 2.02 7.34 1.07
C ARG A 34 1.49 7.03 -0.33
N VAL A 35 1.80 5.85 -0.87
CA VAL A 35 1.26 5.42 -2.17
C VAL A 35 -0.26 5.28 -2.09
N GLY A 36 -0.79 4.68 -1.03
CA GLY A 36 -2.22 4.53 -0.83
C GLY A 36 -2.95 5.86 -0.60
N GLU A 37 -2.37 6.81 0.14
CA GLU A 37 -2.94 8.16 0.31
C GLU A 37 -3.11 8.85 -1.05
N LYS A 38 -2.05 8.83 -1.86
CA LYS A 38 -2.06 9.40 -3.21
C LYS A 38 -3.06 8.70 -4.13
N LEU A 39 -3.16 7.37 -4.02
CA LEU A 39 -4.14 6.59 -4.76
C LEU A 39 -5.57 6.99 -4.36
N GLY A 40 -5.86 7.07 -3.06
CA GLY A 40 -7.17 7.45 -2.54
C GLY A 40 -7.60 8.84 -2.99
N LEU A 41 -6.70 9.83 -2.95
CA LEU A 41 -6.99 11.17 -3.48
C LEU A 41 -7.31 11.13 -4.98
N ARG A 42 -6.50 10.44 -5.78
CA ARG A 42 -6.73 10.31 -7.24
C ARG A 42 -8.03 9.59 -7.57
N LEU A 43 -8.43 8.59 -6.79
CA LEU A 43 -9.72 7.90 -6.95
C LEU A 43 -10.89 8.85 -6.68
N ARG A 44 -10.79 9.66 -5.63
CA ARG A 44 -11.81 10.66 -5.30
C ARG A 44 -11.92 11.76 -6.35
N ASP A 45 -10.80 12.23 -6.88
CA ASP A 45 -10.78 13.26 -7.93
C ASP A 45 -11.54 12.83 -9.19
N ILE A 46 -11.58 11.52 -9.47
CA ILE A 46 -12.34 10.95 -10.59
C ILE A 46 -13.74 10.44 -10.19
N GLY A 47 -14.19 10.71 -8.96
CA GLY A 47 -15.51 10.33 -8.46
C GLY A 47 -15.66 8.88 -8.01
N VAL A 48 -14.56 8.13 -7.87
CA VAL A 48 -14.60 6.75 -7.34
C VAL A 48 -14.68 6.80 -5.81
N THR A 49 -15.72 6.19 -5.27
CA THR A 49 -16.00 6.13 -3.81
C THR A 49 -15.64 4.79 -3.18
N GLY A 50 -15.46 3.74 -3.99
CA GLY A 50 -15.15 2.41 -3.51
C GLY A 50 -14.37 1.58 -4.53
N VAL A 51 -13.53 0.68 -4.01
CA VAL A 51 -12.77 -0.31 -4.76
C VAL A 51 -12.86 -1.67 -4.07
N GLU A 52 -12.68 -2.72 -4.84
CA GLU A 52 -12.67 -4.11 -4.37
C GLU A 52 -11.32 -4.72 -4.69
N ILE A 53 -10.75 -5.45 -3.74
CA ILE A 53 -9.53 -6.22 -3.97
C ILE A 53 -9.91 -7.64 -4.39
N ASP A 54 -9.12 -8.22 -5.29
CA ASP A 54 -9.21 -9.66 -5.56
C ASP A 54 -8.58 -10.42 -4.38
N VAL A 55 -9.42 -10.83 -3.43
CA VAL A 55 -9.00 -11.57 -2.24
C VAL A 55 -8.38 -12.91 -2.62
N GLY A 56 -8.88 -13.56 -3.68
CA GLY A 56 -8.36 -14.84 -4.15
C GLY A 56 -6.93 -14.72 -4.67
N GLU A 57 -6.67 -13.70 -5.49
CA GLU A 57 -5.30 -13.38 -5.93
C GLU A 57 -4.41 -13.11 -4.72
N GLU A 58 -4.87 -12.33 -3.76
CA GLU A 58 -4.01 -11.85 -2.69
C GLU A 58 -3.72 -12.92 -1.62
N LEU A 59 -4.68 -13.79 -1.34
CA LEU A 59 -4.48 -14.98 -0.50
C LEU A 59 -3.51 -15.99 -1.11
N SER A 60 -3.41 -16.04 -2.45
CA SER A 60 -2.41 -16.87 -3.14
C SER A 60 -0.97 -16.38 -2.91
N ARG A 61 -0.79 -15.12 -2.48
CA ARG A 61 0.53 -14.55 -2.19
C ARG A 61 1.06 -14.94 -0.80
N PRO A 62 2.39 -14.97 -0.63
CA PRO A 62 3.01 -15.17 0.68
C PRO A 62 2.51 -14.18 1.74
N VAL A 63 2.34 -14.65 2.98
CA VAL A 63 1.82 -13.84 4.11
C VAL A 63 2.58 -12.53 4.31
N HIS A 64 3.91 -12.56 4.19
CA HIS A 64 4.74 -11.37 4.34
C HIS A 64 4.57 -10.33 3.21
N HIS A 65 3.99 -10.70 2.06
CA HIS A 65 3.57 -9.75 1.03
C HIS A 65 2.25 -9.10 1.42
N ARG A 66 1.26 -9.89 1.84
CA ARG A 66 -0.06 -9.42 2.29
C ARG A 66 0.03 -8.42 3.45
N ILE A 67 0.83 -8.72 4.46
CA ILE A 67 1.05 -7.83 5.62
C ILE A 67 1.56 -6.45 5.18
N ARG A 68 2.42 -6.41 4.15
CA ARG A 68 2.99 -5.15 3.65
C ARG A 68 2.01 -4.29 2.86
N LEU A 69 0.83 -4.80 2.51
CA LEU A 69 -0.21 -4.04 1.83
C LEU A 69 -1.20 -3.39 2.78
N LEU A 70 -1.29 -3.84 4.04
CA LEU A 70 -2.21 -3.23 5.01
C LEU A 70 -2.09 -1.71 5.12
N PRO A 71 -0.88 -1.12 5.21
CA PRO A 71 -0.75 0.33 5.35
C PRO A 71 -1.24 1.08 4.11
N LEU A 72 -1.22 0.44 2.93
CA LEU A 72 -1.76 0.98 1.69
C LEU A 72 -3.28 0.98 1.71
N PHE A 73 -3.92 -0.11 2.12
CA PHE A 73 -5.38 -0.15 2.22
C PHE A 73 -5.91 0.78 3.32
N ASP A 74 -5.24 0.85 4.47
CA ASP A 74 -5.60 1.78 5.54
C ASP A 74 -5.55 3.23 5.07
N SER A 75 -4.51 3.64 4.32
CA SER A 75 -4.41 5.02 3.85
C SER A 75 -5.43 5.36 2.75
N VAL A 76 -5.79 4.41 1.88
CA VAL A 76 -6.91 4.58 0.93
C VAL A 76 -8.24 4.74 1.67
N LYS A 77 -8.51 3.91 2.69
CA LYS A 77 -9.68 4.04 3.56
C LYS A 77 -9.72 5.41 4.24
N ARG A 78 -8.60 5.88 4.81
CA ARG A 78 -8.47 7.22 5.43
C ARG A 78 -8.67 8.37 4.45
N ALA A 79 -8.33 8.19 3.18
CA ALA A 79 -8.59 9.17 2.14
C ALA A 79 -10.09 9.30 1.80
N GLY A 80 -10.95 8.41 2.32
CA GLY A 80 -12.40 8.45 2.11
C GLY A 80 -12.90 7.53 1.00
N VAL A 81 -12.11 6.52 0.61
CA VAL A 81 -12.48 5.51 -0.39
C VAL A 81 -12.72 4.18 0.31
N VAL A 82 -13.87 3.55 0.07
CA VAL A 82 -14.18 2.21 0.60
C VAL A 82 -13.27 1.17 -0.04
N VAL A 83 -12.70 0.27 0.75
CA VAL A 83 -11.88 -0.85 0.25
C VAL A 83 -12.48 -2.15 0.75
N ASN A 84 -13.16 -2.87 -0.14
CA ASN A 84 -13.76 -4.18 0.14
C ASN A 84 -12.71 -5.30 0.03
N GLY A 85 -12.86 -6.35 0.83
CA GLY A 85 -11.96 -7.52 0.85
C GLY A 85 -10.66 -7.34 1.64
N ALA A 86 -10.26 -6.11 1.99
CA ALA A 86 -9.01 -5.85 2.73
C ALA A 86 -8.97 -6.52 4.12
N ASP A 87 -10.13 -6.63 4.78
CA ASP A 87 -10.25 -7.21 6.12
C ASP A 87 -10.15 -8.76 6.10
N GLU A 88 -10.34 -9.37 4.93
CA GLU A 88 -10.24 -10.82 4.69
C GLU A 88 -8.80 -11.30 4.48
N LEU A 89 -7.84 -10.37 4.36
CA LEU A 89 -6.41 -10.70 4.18
C LEU A 89 -5.75 -11.34 5.41
N GLY A 90 -6.51 -11.53 6.50
CA GLY A 90 -6.15 -12.42 7.61
C GLY A 90 -5.13 -11.84 8.58
N ILE A 91 -5.34 -10.59 9.00
CA ILE A 91 -4.46 -9.93 9.99
C ILE A 91 -5.35 -9.41 11.12
N GLY A 92 -5.94 -10.35 11.86
CA GLY A 92 -6.55 -10.06 13.16
C GLY A 92 -5.47 -9.86 14.24
N PRO A 93 -5.79 -9.19 15.36
CA PRO A 93 -4.96 -9.29 16.57
C PRO A 93 -4.92 -10.76 17.02
N PRO A 94 -3.88 -11.20 17.75
CA PRO A 94 -3.94 -12.53 18.38
C PRO A 94 -5.18 -12.58 19.29
N SER A 95 -5.99 -13.61 19.07
CA SER A 95 -7.09 -14.00 19.95
C SER A 95 -6.66 -14.12 21.41
#